data_AF-A0A382KW63-F1
#
_entry.id   AF-A0A382KW63-F1
#
_cell.length_a   1.000
_cell.length_b   1.000
_cell.length_c   1.000
_cell.angle_alpha   90.00
_cell.angle_beta   90.00
_cell.angle_gamma   90.00
#
_symmetry.space_group_name_H-M   'P 1'
#
loop_
_entity.id
_entity.type
_entity.pdbx_description
1 polymer ?
#
loop_
_entity_poly.entity_id
_entity_poly.type
_entity_poly.pdbx_seq_one_letter_code
_entity_poly.pdbx_strand_id
1 'polypeptide(L)' 'MAQKITTHDLNELMEGKSPFALIDVRESGEYNATHIPGAALIPRRRIEYI' A
#
# COMPACT_ATOMS: atom_id res chain seq x y z
N MET A 1 0.44 -17.14 -4.15
CA MET A 1 0.82 -15.97 -4.98
C MET A 1 -0.08 -14.80 -4.58
N ALA A 2 0.44 -13.59 -4.53
CA ALA A 2 -0.40 -12.41 -4.29
C ALA A 2 -1.26 -12.13 -5.53
N GLN A 3 -2.53 -11.77 -5.33
CA GLN A 3 -3.37 -11.26 -6.40
C GLN A 3 -2.87 -9.87 -6.80
N LYS A 4 -2.86 -9.58 -8.10
CA LYS A 4 -2.54 -8.25 -8.63
C LYS A 4 -3.85 -7.52 -8.89
N ILE A 5 -3.88 -6.23 -8.60
CA ILE A 5 -4.98 -5.34 -8.94
C ILE A 5 -4.44 -4.22 -9.83
N THR A 6 -5.31 -3.59 -10.60
CA THR A 6 -4.99 -2.39 -11.39
C THR A 6 -5.08 -1.13 -10.53
N THR A 7 -4.62 0.00 -11.07
CA THR A 7 -4.81 1.31 -10.43
C THR A 7 -6.29 1.71 -10.40
N HIS A 8 -7.09 1.28 -11.37
CA HIS A 8 -8.52 1.52 -11.41
C HIS A 8 -9.22 0.79 -10.26
N ASP A 9 -8.93 -0.51 -10.09
CA ASP A 9 -9.50 -1.31 -9.00
C ASP A 9 -9.11 -0.73 -7.62
N LEU A 10 -7.88 -0.24 -7.47
CA LEU A 10 -7.46 0.44 -6.24
C LEU A 10 -8.26 1.74 -6.01
N ASN A 11 -8.52 2.52 -7.06
CA ASN A 11 -9.32 3.74 -6.94
C ASN A 11 -10.77 3.42 -6.52
N GLU A 12 -11.37 2.36 -7.07
CA GLU A 12 -12.70 1.89 -6.64
C GLU A 12 -12.71 1.46 -5.17
N LEU A 13 -11.65 0.79 -4.68
CA LEU A 13 -11.50 0.44 -3.26
C LEU A 13 -11.40 1.70 -2.38
N MET A 14 -10.64 2.71 -2.82
CA MET A 14 -10.45 3.98 -2.11
C MET A 14 -11.75 4.80 -2.03
N GLU A 15 -12.60 4.75 -3.06
CA GLU A 15 -13.91 5.41 -3.10
C GLU A 15 -15.02 4.60 -2.43
N GLY A 16 -14.80 3.30 -2.26
CA GLY A 16 -15.73 2.37 -1.65
C GLY A 16 -15.85 2.50 -0.12
N LYS A 17 -16.74 1.68 0.44
CA LYS A 17 -16.94 1.57 1.90
C LYS A 17 -16.28 0.34 2.52
N SER A 18 -15.67 -0.51 1.70
CA SER A 18 -15.02 -1.72 2.18
C SER A 18 -13.75 -1.33 2.93
N PRO A 19 -13.56 -1.76 4.19
CA PRO A 19 -12.35 -1.46 4.92
C PRO A 19 -11.16 -2.22 4.31
N PHE A 20 -10.04 -1.53 4.13
CA PHE A 20 -8.77 -2.14 3.71
C PHE A 20 -7.58 -1.35 4.27
N ALA A 21 -6.40 -1.97 4.23
CA ALA A 21 -5.14 -1.31 4.53
C ALA A 21 -4.31 -1.21 3.25
N LEU A 22 -3.87 0.00 2.92
CA LEU A 22 -2.90 0.24 1.86
C LEU A 22 -1.51 0.32 2.47
N ILE A 23 -0.65 -0.63 2.15
CA ILE A 23 0.69 -0.73 2.73
C ILE A 23 1.74 -0.43 1.67
N ASP A 24 2.56 0.59 1.93
CA ASP A 24 3.75 0.87 1.14
C ASP A 24 4.94 0.12 1.74
N VAL A 25 5.50 -0.81 0.95
CA VAL A 25 6.59 -1.70 1.37
C VAL A 25 7.98 -1.19 0.97
N ARG A 26 8.06 0.00 0.35
CA ARG A 26 9.31 0.65 -0.04
C ARG A 26 10.08 1.18 1.18
N GLU A 27 11.28 1.70 0.94
CA GLU A 27 12.06 2.36 1.99
C GLU A 27 11.51 3.76 2.32
N SER A 28 11.82 4.26 3.51
CA SER A 28 11.26 5.52 4.02
C SER A 28 11.60 6.73 3.14
N GLY A 29 12.75 6.72 2.46
CA GLY A 29 13.13 7.80 1.54
C GLY A 29 12.17 7.93 0.35
N GLU A 30 11.79 6.81 -0.27
CA GLU A 30 10.86 6.77 -1.39
C GLU A 30 9.44 7.17 -0.96
N TYR A 31 8.99 6.66 0.18
CA TYR A 31 7.69 7.02 0.77
C TYR A 31 7.59 8.51 1.10
N ASN A 32 8.62 9.07 1.74
CA ASN A 32 8.66 10.49 2.11
C ASN A 32 8.75 11.41 0.89
N ALA A 33 9.39 10.97 -0.20
CA ALA A 33 9.42 11.71 -1.45
C ALA A 33 8.02 11.76 -2.10
N THR A 34 7.31 10.64 -2.14
CA THR A 34 5.92 10.56 -2.59
C THR A 34 5.28 9.22 -2.23
N HIS A 35 4.00 9.24 -1.87
CA HIS A 35 3.20 8.05 -1.62
C HIS A 35 1.72 8.32 -1.93
N ILE A 36 0.94 7.23 -2.04
CA ILE A 36 -0.52 7.32 -2.21
C ILE A 36 -1.12 7.79 -0.88
N PRO A 37 -1.98 8.84 -0.86
CA PRO A 37 -2.65 9.28 0.35
C PRO A 37 -3.38 8.14 1.07
N GLY A 38 -3.23 8.06 2.39
CA GLY A 38 -3.82 6.99 3.20
C GLY A 38 -3.01 5.69 3.26
N ALA A 39 -1.93 5.56 2.49
CA ALA A 39 -1.01 4.44 2.63
C ALA A 39 -0.23 4.52 3.96
N ALA A 40 0.05 3.38 4.56
CA ALA A 40 0.92 3.25 5.72
C ALA A 40 2.28 2.67 5.31
N LEU A 41 3.37 3.27 5.80
CA LEU A 41 4.73 2.80 5.54
C LEU A 41 5.10 1.59 6.42
N ILE A 42 5.23 0.42 5.81
CA ILE A 42 5.82 -0.77 6.44
C ILE A 42 6.87 -1.36 5.49
N PRO A 43 8.15 -0.90 5.58
CA PRO A 43 9.23 -1.40 4.74
C PRO A 43 9.31 -2.91 4.81
N ARG A 44 9.49 -3.54 3.64
CA ARG A 44 9.46 -5.00 3.49
C ARG A 44 10.30 -5.74 4.54
N ARG A 45 11.49 -5.23 4.88
CA ARG A 45 12.39 -5.77 5.93
C ARG A 45 11.75 -5.95 7.31
N ARG A 46 10.62 -5.28 7.59
CA ARG A 46 9.85 -5.43 8.85
C ARG A 46 8.80 -6.54 8.80
N ILE A 47 8.56 -7.13 7.63
CA ILE A 47 7.50 -8.13 7.37
C ILE A 47 8.08 -9.50 6.97
N GLU A 48 9.35 -9.57 6.59
CA GLU A 48 10.00 -10.77 6.05
C GLU A 48 10.04 -11.99 6.99
N TYR A 49 9.79 -11.80 8.28
CA TYR A 49 9.89 -12.85 9.30
C TYR A 49 8.62 -13.01 10.16
N ILE A 50 7.48 -12.50 9.69
CA ILE A 50 6.17 -12.70 10.34
C ILE A 50 5.56 -14.02 9.87
#